data_AF-Q2NGE8-F1
#
_entry.id   AF-Q2NGE8-F1
#
_cell.length_a   1.000
_cell.length_b   1.000
_cell.length_c   1.000
_cell.angle_alpha   90.00
_cell.angle_beta   90.00
_cell.angle_gamma   90.00
#
_symmetry.space_group_name_H-M   'P 1'
#
loop_
_entity.id
_entity.type
_entity.pdbx_description
1 polymer ?
#
loop_
_entity_poly.entity_id
_entity_poly.type
_entity_poly.pdbx_seq_one_letter_code
_entity_poly.pdbx_strand_id
1 'polypeptide(L)'
;MKKIILNEIYSSHLEMSFTAEDLFTNQINNNDFSEIIIDFTGITFMSLSFTQEYVYQKTHTSKKITEIKMHEDIKPMLELVEKREK
;
A
#
# COMPACT_ATOMS: atom_id res chain seq x y z
N MET A 1 9.29 13.22 -6.34
CA MET A 1 8.11 12.68 -5.65
C MET A 1 7.11 12.18 -6.69
N LYS A 2 6.50 11.02 -6.49
CA LYS A 2 5.43 10.45 -7.35
C LYS A 2 4.19 10.16 -6.49
N LYS A 3 3.01 10.40 -7.05
CA LYS A 3 1.73 10.05 -6.42
C LYS A 3 1.11 8.87 -7.17
N ILE A 4 0.61 7.89 -6.43
CA ILE A 4 -0.10 6.72 -6.96
C ILE A 4 -1.50 6.72 -6.34
N ILE A 5 -2.53 6.70 -7.17
CA ILE A 5 -3.94 6.61 -6.73
C ILE A 5 -4.36 5.16 -6.92
N LEU A 6 -4.52 4.41 -5.82
CA LEU A 6 -4.69 2.96 -5.90
C LEU A 6 -5.94 2.56 -6.68
N ASN A 7 -7.05 3.28 -6.49
CA ASN A 7 -8.32 3.00 -7.15
C ASN A 7 -8.36 3.34 -8.66
N GLU A 8 -7.30 3.95 -9.21
CA GLU A 8 -7.15 4.13 -10.66
C GLU A 8 -6.44 2.94 -11.32
N ILE A 9 -5.76 2.11 -10.52
CA ILE A 9 -4.92 0.99 -10.99
C ILE A 9 -5.51 -0.36 -10.58
N TYR A 10 -6.07 -0.43 -9.37
CA TYR A 10 -6.59 -1.64 -8.76
C TYR A 10 -8.06 -1.47 -8.38
N SER A 11 -8.69 -2.59 -8.03
CA SER A 11 -10.03 -2.60 -7.43
C SER A 11 -10.05 -1.82 -6.11
N SER A 12 -11.22 -1.29 -5.75
CA SER A 12 -11.49 -0.73 -4.42
C SER A 12 -11.34 -1.75 -3.28
N HIS A 13 -11.31 -3.04 -3.63
CA HIS A 13 -11.08 -4.16 -2.73
C HIS A 13 -9.69 -4.76 -2.99
N LEU A 14 -8.78 -4.58 -2.04
CA LEU A 14 -7.41 -5.07 -2.11
C LEU A 14 -7.31 -6.39 -1.36
N GLU A 15 -7.53 -7.49 -2.07
CA GLU A 15 -7.75 -8.81 -1.44
C GLU A 15 -6.52 -9.73 -1.45
N MET A 16 -5.65 -9.62 -2.45
CA MET A 16 -4.62 -10.62 -2.73
C MET A 16 -3.22 -10.06 -2.48
N SER A 17 -2.30 -10.88 -1.96
CA SER A 17 -0.90 -10.48 -1.73
C SER A 17 -0.21 -10.07 -3.03
N PHE A 18 -0.48 -10.76 -4.14
CA PHE A 18 0.10 -10.43 -5.44
C PHE A 18 -0.23 -8.99 -5.90
N THR A 19 -1.35 -8.42 -5.43
CA THR A 19 -1.69 -7.02 -5.73
C THR A 19 -0.73 -6.06 -5.04
N ALA A 20 -0.29 -6.36 -3.82
CA ALA A 20 0.74 -5.61 -3.13
C ALA A 20 2.12 -5.84 -3.78
N GLU A 21 2.47 -7.08 -4.14
CA GLU A 21 3.71 -7.39 -4.87
C GLU A 21 3.81 -6.61 -6.19
N ASP A 22 2.70 -6.57 -6.96
CA ASP A 22 2.61 -5.83 -8.21
C ASP A 22 2.76 -4.32 -7.98
N LEU A 23 2.08 -3.76 -6.98
CA LEU A 23 2.21 -2.36 -6.60
C LEU A 23 3.68 -2.00 -6.32
N PHE A 24 4.36 -2.82 -5.52
CA PHE A 24 5.75 -2.54 -5.15
C PHE A 24 6.71 -2.74 -6.31
N THR A 25 6.57 -3.85 -7.04
CA THR A 25 7.47 -4.20 -8.14
C THR A 25 7.31 -3.23 -9.31
N ASN A 26 6.08 -3.01 -9.76
CA ASN A 26 5.81 -2.32 -11.02
C ASN A 26 5.55 -0.82 -10.84
N GLN A 27 5.00 -0.38 -9.70
CA GLN A 27 4.60 1.03 -9.54
C GLN A 27 5.54 1.84 -8.65
N ILE A 28 6.14 1.22 -7.62
CA ILE A 28 6.94 1.89 -6.58
C ILE A 28 8.44 1.75 -6.82
N ASN A 29 8.95 0.53 -6.96
CA ASN A 29 10.39 0.27 -7.01
C ASN A 29 10.98 0.45 -8.42
N ASN A 30 10.17 0.25 -9.47
CA ASN A 30 10.58 0.43 -10.86
C ASN A 30 10.50 1.92 -11.32
N ASN A 31 11.02 2.85 -10.53
CA ASN A 31 11.18 4.26 -10.91
C ASN A 31 12.25 4.96 -10.06
N ASP A 32 12.68 6.15 -10.49
CA ASP A 32 13.77 6.90 -9.84
C ASP A 32 13.31 7.84 -8.71
N PHE A 33 12.01 7.90 -8.40
CA PHE A 33 11.52 8.78 -7.34
C PHE A 33 11.87 8.21 -5.97
N SER A 34 12.47 8.99 -5.08
CA SER A 34 12.79 8.58 -3.70
C SER A 34 11.59 8.66 -2.76
N GLU A 35 10.62 9.51 -3.08
CA GLU A 35 9.41 9.73 -2.26
C GLU A 35 8.15 9.36 -3.06
N ILE A 36 7.31 8.53 -2.45
CA ILE A 36 6.06 8.01 -3.03
C ILE A 36 4.90 8.34 -2.10
N ILE A 37 3.86 8.97 -2.64
CA ILE A 37 2.58 9.17 -1.97
C ILE A 37 1.60 8.11 -2.47
N ILE A 38 1.04 7.32 -1.56
CA ILE A 38 0.01 6.33 -1.87
C ILE A 38 -1.34 6.89 -1.41
N ASP A 39 -2.20 7.17 -2.39
CA ASP A 39 -3.54 7.72 -2.18
C ASP A 39 -4.57 6.57 -2.19
N PHE A 40 -5.17 6.35 -1.02
CA PHE A 40 -6.18 5.31 -0.76
C PHE A 40 -7.61 5.79 -1.08
N THR A 41 -7.78 6.94 -1.76
CA THR A 41 -9.10 7.42 -2.20
C THR A 41 -9.82 6.32 -2.98
N GLY A 42 -11.02 5.96 -2.53
CA GLY A 42 -11.87 4.96 -3.17
C GLY A 42 -11.55 3.51 -2.79
N ILE A 43 -10.52 3.26 -1.98
CA ILE A 43 -10.30 1.94 -1.39
C ILE A 43 -11.22 1.77 -0.19
N THR A 44 -12.03 0.71 -0.22
CA THR A 44 -13.04 0.41 0.79
C THR A 44 -12.71 -0.83 1.60
N PHE A 45 -11.80 -1.68 1.12
CA PHE A 45 -11.44 -2.91 1.80
C PHE A 45 -9.97 -3.29 1.56
N MET A 46 -9.32 -3.80 2.61
CA MET A 46 -8.02 -4.46 2.54
C MET A 46 -8.08 -5.77 3.31
N SER A 47 -7.70 -6.88 2.67
CA SER A 47 -7.57 -8.16 3.36
C SER A 47 -6.32 -8.19 4.23
N LEU A 48 -6.26 -9.16 5.14
CA LEU A 48 -5.06 -9.42 5.92
C LEU A 48 -3.86 -9.78 5.03
N SER A 49 -4.05 -10.63 4.01
CA SER A 49 -2.99 -11.07 3.11
C SER A 49 -2.38 -9.92 2.31
N PHE A 50 -3.23 -9.04 1.74
CA PHE A 50 -2.74 -7.83 1.07
C PHE A 50 -1.98 -6.94 2.06
N THR A 51 -2.54 -6.72 3.25
CA THR A 51 -1.97 -5.79 4.24
C THR A 51 -0.61 -6.28 4.75
N GLN A 52 -0.47 -7.59 5.01
CA GLN A 52 0.80 -8.20 5.41
C GLN A 52 1.88 -7.99 4.36
N GLU A 53 1.58 -8.31 3.10
CA GLU A 53 2.53 -8.14 2.01
C GLU A 53 2.86 -6.66 1.77
N TYR A 54 1.87 -5.77 1.84
CA TYR A 54 2.08 -4.33 1.73
C TYR A 54 3.05 -3.81 2.81
N VAL A 55 2.85 -4.19 4.08
CA VAL A 55 3.71 -3.78 5.20
C VAL A 55 5.10 -4.38 5.04
N TYR A 56 5.20 -5.65 4.68
CA TYR A 56 6.47 -6.31 4.41
C TYR A 56 7.27 -5.57 3.32
N GLN A 57 6.67 -5.31 2.17
CA GLN A 57 7.34 -4.60 1.08
C GLN A 57 7.69 -3.16 1.44
N LYS A 58 6.82 -2.46 2.19
CA LYS A 58 7.05 -1.10 2.68
C LYS A 58 8.28 -1.01 3.59
N THR A 59 8.56 -2.02 4.40
CA THR A 59 9.75 -2.03 5.28
C THR A 59 11.03 -2.43 4.56
N HIS A 60 10.93 -3.06 3.38
CA HIS A 60 12.08 -3.54 2.60
C HIS A 60 12.44 -2.63 1.41
N THR A 61 11.61 -1.65 1.08
CA THR A 61 11.92 -0.67 0.03
C THR A 61 12.81 0.47 0.55
N SER A 62 13.66 1.01 -0.32
CA SER A 62 14.43 2.24 -0.05
C SER A 62 13.61 3.51 -0.25
N LYS A 63 12.37 3.39 -0.71
CA LYS A 63 11.46 4.51 -0.98
C LYS A 63 10.84 5.02 0.31
N LYS A 64 10.76 6.34 0.45
CA LYS A 64 9.96 6.97 1.51
C LYS A 64 8.50 6.97 1.09
N ILE A 65 7.69 6.15 1.76
CA ILE A 65 6.26 6.02 1.49
C ILE A 65 5.45 6.88 2.45
N THR A 66 4.45 7.57 1.93
CA THR A 66 3.45 8.32 2.72
C THR A 66 2.05 7.94 2.26
N GLU A 67 1.29 7.32 3.15
CA GLU A 67 -0.12 7.01 2.91
C GLU A 67 -1.02 8.23 3.18
N ILE A 68 -1.96 8.50 2.28
CA ILE A 68 -2.95 9.56 2.46
C ILE A 68 -4.36 9.06 2.14
N LYS A 69 -5.37 9.75 2.73
CA LYS A 69 -6.80 9.53 2.47
C LYS A 69 -7.26 8.07 2.66
N MET A 70 -6.67 7.40 3.64
CA MET A 70 -7.10 6.09 4.06
C MET A 70 -8.46 6.17 4.77
N HIS A 71 -9.41 5.33 4.39
CA HIS A 71 -10.70 5.27 5.06
C HIS A 71 -10.54 4.74 6.50
N GLU A 72 -11.31 5.26 7.45
CA GLU A 72 -11.22 4.85 8.87
C GLU A 72 -11.55 3.37 9.07
N ASP A 73 -12.26 2.73 8.13
CA ASP A 73 -12.58 1.30 8.21
C ASP A 73 -11.41 0.38 7.83
N ILE A 74 -10.50 0.84 6.96
CA ILE A 74 -9.36 0.02 6.50
C ILE A 74 -8.09 0.29 7.31
N LYS A 75 -8.00 1.47 7.94
CA LYS A 75 -6.86 1.89 8.76
C LYS A 75 -6.55 0.94 9.93
N PRO A 76 -7.55 0.40 10.69
CA PRO A 76 -7.28 -0.54 11.77
C PRO A 76 -6.57 -1.81 11.33
N MET A 77 -6.83 -2.30 10.11
CA MET A 77 -6.15 -3.48 9.57
C MET A 77 -4.67 -3.19 9.35
N LEU A 78 -4.35 -2.05 8.75
CA LEU A 78 -2.96 -1.63 8.54
C LEU A 78 -2.22 -1.45 9.87
N GLU A 79 -2.82 -0.72 10.82
CA GLU A 79 -2.23 -0.52 12.14
C GLU A 79 -2.01 -1.83 12.91
N LEU A 80 -2.94 -2.78 12.77
CA LEU A 80 -2.82 -4.09 13.41
C LEU A 80 -1.60 -4.86 12.88
N VAL A 81 -1.39 -4.85 11.56
CA VAL A 81 -0.25 -5.53 10.92
C VAL A 81 1.06 -4.81 11.22
N GLU A 82 1.12 -3.48 11.12
CA GLU A 82 2.32 -2.70 11.43
C GLU A 82 2.77 -2.87 12.89
N LYS A 83 1.86 -3.15 13.82
CA LYS A 83 2.20 -3.47 15.23
C LYS A 83 2.77 -4.88 15.42
N ARG A 84 2.45 -5.83 14.54
CA ARG A 84 2.94 -7.22 14.62
C ARG A 84 4.33 -7.39 14.01
N GLU A 85 4.64 -6.59 13.00
CA GLU A 85 5.93 -6.61 12.28
C GLU A 85 7.02 -5.73 12.93
N LYS A 86 6.73 -5.13 14.09
CA LYS A 86 7.68 -4.36 14.93
C LYS A 86 8.24 -5.22 16.06
#